data_AF-Q1I499-F1
#
_entry.id   AF-Q1I499-F1
#
_cell.length_a   1.000
_cell.length_b   1.000
_cell.length_c   1.000
_cell.angle_alpha   90.00
_cell.angle_beta   90.00
_cell.angle_gamma   90.00
#
_symmetry.space_group_name_H-M   'P 1'
#
loop_
_entity.id
_entity.type
_entity.pdbx_description
1 polymer ?
#
loop_
_entity_poly.entity_id
_entity_poly.type
_entity_poly.pdbx_seq_one_letter_code
_entity_poly.pdbx_strand_id
1 'polypeptide(L)'
;MNQESLVNHSPRKSRPVTACSHFGTCNHAHDPILSVRAGVDSEDALVCAVAALKAAYETNAAALEKAGEPLRSLLTATENSLEKGLALAEAVLEGLEQA
;
A
#
# COMPACT_ATOMS: atom_id res chain seq x y z
N MET A 1 5.27 53.59 -7.87
CA MET A 1 6.61 53.05 -7.58
C MET A 1 6.41 51.69 -6.93
N ASN A 2 6.53 50.66 -7.77
CA ASN A 2 6.84 49.24 -7.58
C ASN A 2 6.23 48.49 -6.38
N GLN A 3 5.17 47.78 -6.73
CA GLN A 3 4.70 46.52 -6.19
C GLN A 3 5.72 45.42 -6.50
N GLU A 4 6.11 44.60 -5.52
CA GLU A 4 6.56 43.21 -5.67
C GLU A 4 6.84 42.62 -4.28
N SER A 5 5.80 42.02 -3.69
CA SER A 5 5.92 41.22 -2.47
C SER A 5 6.67 39.94 -2.82
N LEU A 6 7.92 39.85 -2.40
CA LEU A 6 8.76 38.65 -2.52
C LEU A 6 8.12 37.49 -1.76
N VAL A 7 7.36 36.67 -2.48
CA VAL A 7 6.87 35.38 -1.97
C VAL A 7 8.10 34.49 -1.81
N ASN A 8 8.50 34.24 -0.56
CA ASN A 8 9.56 33.31 -0.22
C ASN A 8 9.11 31.88 -0.55
N HIS A 9 9.31 31.45 -1.80
CA HIS A 9 9.16 30.06 -2.19
C HIS A 9 10.38 29.29 -1.69
N SER A 10 10.42 28.98 -0.39
CA SER A 10 11.21 27.82 0.05
C SER A 10 10.81 26.64 -0.84
N PRO A 11 11.75 25.94 -1.50
CA PRO A 11 11.40 24.82 -2.34
C PRO A 11 10.70 23.78 -1.46
N ARG A 12 9.38 23.63 -1.64
CA ARG A 12 8.64 22.54 -1.00
C ARG A 12 9.33 21.25 -1.42
N LYS A 13 9.84 20.51 -0.45
CA LYS A 13 10.44 19.20 -0.68
C LYS A 13 9.40 18.38 -1.45
N SER A 14 9.74 17.90 -2.66
CA SER A 14 8.79 17.16 -3.47
C SER A 14 8.37 15.90 -2.72
N ARG A 15 7.05 15.74 -2.51
CA ARG A 15 6.50 14.53 -1.88
C ARG A 15 6.78 13.32 -2.77
N PRO A 16 7.11 12.15 -2.19
CA PRO A 16 7.29 10.95 -2.98
C PRO A 16 5.99 10.58 -3.70
N VAL A 17 6.14 9.98 -4.88
CA VAL A 17 5.01 9.52 -5.69
C VAL A 17 5.25 8.08 -6.14
N THR A 18 4.17 7.38 -6.47
CA THR A 18 4.24 6.04 -7.04
C THR A 18 5.02 6.03 -8.36
N ALA A 19 5.76 4.94 -8.58
CA ALA A 19 6.28 4.60 -9.90
C ALA A 19 5.26 3.77 -10.69
N CYS A 20 5.44 3.68 -12.00
CA CYS A 20 4.68 2.72 -12.80
C CYS A 20 5.15 1.31 -12.48
N SER A 21 4.21 0.40 -12.22
CA SER A 21 4.52 -1.02 -11.98
C SER A 21 3.38 -1.90 -12.49
N HIS A 22 3.71 -3.09 -12.99
CA HIS A 22 2.74 -4.05 -13.53
C HIS A 22 2.57 -5.23 -12.58
N PHE A 23 1.35 -5.75 -12.46
CA PHE A 23 1.06 -6.93 -11.64
C PHE A 23 -0.11 -7.74 -12.22
N GLY A 24 -0.43 -8.87 -11.56
CA GLY A 24 -1.46 -9.78 -12.04
C GLY A 24 -0.99 -10.62 -13.22
N THR A 25 0.19 -11.22 -13.13
CA THR A 25 0.71 -12.15 -14.16
C THR A 25 0.36 -13.62 -13.87
N CYS A 26 -0.33 -13.91 -12.77
CA CYS A 26 -0.65 -15.27 -12.32
C CYS A 26 0.56 -16.23 -12.42
N ASN A 27 1.71 -15.80 -11.89
CA ASN A 27 3.00 -16.51 -12.02
C ASN A 27 3.49 -16.67 -13.47
N HIS A 28 3.47 -15.57 -14.23
CA HIS A 28 3.90 -15.51 -15.65
C HIS A 28 3.08 -16.38 -16.61
N ALA A 29 1.87 -16.77 -16.22
CA ALA A 29 0.97 -17.53 -17.08
C ALA A 29 0.43 -16.70 -18.26
N HIS A 30 0.43 -15.37 -18.13
CA HIS A 30 -0.01 -14.41 -19.14
C HIS A 30 0.63 -13.03 -18.92
N ASP A 31 0.47 -12.15 -19.91
CA ASP A 31 0.87 -10.73 -19.80
C ASP A 31 0.17 -10.04 -18.62
N PRO A 32 0.81 -9.03 -17.98
CA PRO A 32 0.19 -8.32 -16.87
C PRO A 32 -1.12 -7.65 -17.27
N ILE A 33 -2.17 -7.89 -16.48
CA ILE A 33 -3.50 -7.30 -16.73
C ILE A 33 -3.78 -6.06 -15.87
N LEU A 34 -2.93 -5.77 -14.89
CA LEU A 34 -3.10 -4.64 -13.95
C LEU A 34 -1.81 -3.81 -13.87
N SER A 35 -1.97 -2.53 -13.52
CA SER A 35 -0.84 -1.63 -13.27
C SER A 35 -1.11 -0.59 -12.18
N VAL A 36 -0.06 -0.26 -11.44
CA VAL A 36 0.03 0.95 -10.61
C VAL A 36 0.43 2.10 -11.52
N ARG A 37 -0.32 3.20 -11.47
CA ARG A 37 -0.01 4.42 -12.23
C ARG A 37 1.10 5.21 -11.54
N ALA A 38 2.01 5.78 -12.32
CA ALA A 38 3.00 6.71 -11.79
C ALA A 38 2.37 8.06 -11.40
N GLY A 39 2.95 8.73 -10.41
CA GLY A 39 2.57 10.10 -10.04
C GLY A 39 1.42 10.21 -9.05
N VAL A 40 0.97 9.11 -8.44
CA VAL A 40 0.03 9.15 -7.31
C VAL A 40 0.81 9.51 -6.05
N ASP A 41 0.27 10.39 -5.20
CA ASP A 41 0.88 10.74 -3.93
C ASP A 41 1.10 9.49 -3.07
N SER A 42 2.29 9.38 -2.46
CA SER A 42 2.65 8.19 -1.69
C SER A 42 1.76 7.95 -0.47
N GLU A 43 1.28 9.01 0.18
CA GLU A 43 0.42 8.92 1.36
C GLU A 43 -0.94 8.36 0.96
N ASP A 44 -1.57 8.94 -0.06
CA ASP A 44 -2.86 8.47 -0.62
C ASP A 44 -2.76 7.02 -1.10
N ALA A 45 -1.67 6.69 -1.81
CA ALA A 45 -1.41 5.32 -2.27
C ALA A 45 -1.27 4.34 -1.10
N LEU A 46 -0.62 4.75 0.00
CA LEU A 46 -0.41 3.92 1.17
C LEU A 46 -1.70 3.73 1.98
N VAL A 47 -2.57 4.74 2.07
CA VAL A 47 -3.93 4.59 2.62
C VAL A 47 -4.70 3.51 1.87
N CYS A 48 -4.63 3.51 0.54
CA CYS A 48 -5.27 2.49 -0.29
C CYS A 48 -4.66 1.09 -0.05
N ALA A 49 -3.33 1.00 0.10
CA ALA A 49 -2.64 -0.25 0.39
C ALA A 49 -3.02 -0.81 1.77
N VAL A 50 -3.11 0.03 2.80
CA VAL A 50 -3.58 -0.34 4.15
C VAL A 50 -5.00 -0.88 4.08
N ALA A 51 -5.91 -0.21 3.36
CA ALA A 51 -7.28 -0.69 3.19
C ALA A 51 -7.34 -2.07 2.51
N ALA A 52 -6.53 -2.28 1.46
CA ALA A 52 -6.44 -3.56 0.77
C ALA A 52 -5.88 -4.67 1.68
N LEU A 53 -4.87 -4.37 2.50
CA LEU A 53 -4.30 -5.31 3.47
C LEU A 53 -5.29 -5.69 4.57
N LYS A 54 -6.07 -4.73 5.08
CA LYS A 54 -7.16 -4.99 6.04
C LYS A 54 -8.21 -5.93 5.45
N ALA A 55 -8.66 -5.66 4.23
CA ALA A 55 -9.61 -6.53 3.53
C ALA A 55 -9.03 -7.95 3.31
N ALA A 56 -7.76 -8.06 2.95
CA ALA A 56 -7.09 -9.36 2.82
C ALA A 56 -7.01 -10.10 4.17
N TYR A 57 -6.70 -9.40 5.26
CA TYR A 57 -6.65 -9.98 6.60
C TYR A 57 -8.03 -10.49 7.04
N GLU A 58 -9.07 -9.68 6.90
CA GLU A 58 -10.45 -10.06 7.26
C GLU A 58 -10.97 -11.24 6.45
N THR A 59 -10.71 -11.25 5.13
CA THR A 59 -11.12 -12.38 4.28
C THR A 59 -10.33 -13.66 4.56
N ASN A 60 -9.04 -13.56 4.91
CA ASN A 60 -8.25 -14.70 5.37
C ASN A 60 -8.75 -15.26 6.70
N ALA A 61 -9.10 -14.39 7.66
CA ALA A 61 -9.68 -14.79 8.94
C ALA A 61 -11.01 -15.55 8.74
N ALA A 62 -11.89 -15.04 7.88
CA ALA A 62 -13.14 -15.73 7.53
C ALA A 62 -12.90 -17.09 6.84
N ALA A 63 -11.80 -17.25 6.09
CA ALA A 63 -11.39 -18.53 5.53
C ALA A 63 -10.84 -19.49 6.59
N LEU A 64 -10.06 -19.00 7.55
CA LEU A 64 -9.50 -19.77 8.68
C LEU A 64 -10.57 -20.43 9.53
N GLU A 65 -11.69 -19.76 9.76
CA GLU A 65 -12.84 -20.31 10.50
C GLU A 65 -13.45 -21.55 9.83
N LYS A 66 -13.32 -21.66 8.51
CA LYS A 66 -13.92 -22.73 7.70
C LYS A 66 -12.92 -23.82 7.31
N ALA A 67 -11.63 -23.60 7.53
CA ALA A 67 -10.57 -24.47 7.03
C ALA A 67 -10.20 -25.59 8.02
N GLY A 68 -10.10 -26.81 7.48
CA GLY A 68 -9.39 -27.92 8.12
C GLY A 68 -7.92 -27.97 7.73
N GLU A 69 -7.16 -28.90 8.33
CA GLU A 69 -5.77 -29.14 7.92
C GLU A 69 -5.68 -29.82 6.55
N PRO A 70 -4.65 -29.53 5.72
CA PRO A 70 -3.50 -28.65 5.99
C PRO A 70 -3.73 -27.18 5.64
N LEU A 71 -4.90 -26.83 5.07
CA LEU A 71 -5.20 -25.49 4.59
C LEU A 71 -5.15 -24.46 5.72
N ARG A 72 -5.63 -24.85 6.91
CA ARG A 72 -5.56 -24.00 8.11
C ARG A 72 -4.13 -23.54 8.39
N SER A 73 -3.14 -24.44 8.40
CA SER A 73 -1.74 -24.08 8.60
C SER A 73 -1.21 -23.07 7.55
N LEU A 74 -1.60 -23.21 6.28
CA LEU A 74 -1.21 -22.28 5.22
C LEU A 74 -1.86 -20.90 5.39
N LEU A 75 -3.14 -20.87 5.77
CA LEU A 75 -3.85 -19.61 6.03
C LEU A 75 -3.31 -18.91 7.29
N THR A 76 -2.87 -19.65 8.31
CA THR A 76 -2.19 -19.08 9.48
C THR A 76 -0.87 -18.42 9.10
N ALA A 77 -0.08 -19.06 8.23
CA ALA A 77 1.16 -18.45 7.72
C ALA A 77 0.89 -17.19 6.88
N THR A 78 -0.21 -17.20 6.13
CA THR A 78 -0.68 -16.05 5.36
C THR A 78 -1.13 -14.92 6.29
N GLU A 79 -1.92 -15.21 7.32
CA GLU A 79 -2.37 -14.25 8.34
C GLU A 79 -1.19 -13.53 9.00
N ASN A 80 -0.15 -14.27 9.39
CA ASN A 80 1.04 -13.68 10.00
C ASN A 80 1.80 -12.74 9.05
N SER A 81 1.81 -13.05 7.76
CA SER A 81 2.42 -12.18 6.73
C SER A 81 1.59 -10.92 6.49
N LEU A 82 0.26 -11.04 6.49
CA LEU A 82 -0.67 -9.92 6.38
C LEU A 82 -0.57 -8.98 7.60
N GLU A 83 -0.47 -9.54 8.81
CA GLU A 83 -0.29 -8.76 10.04
C GLU A 83 0.99 -7.91 10.00
N LYS A 84 2.12 -8.51 9.61
CA LYS A 84 3.40 -7.79 9.44
C LYS A 84 3.30 -6.70 8.39
N GLY A 85 2.69 -7.01 7.24
CA GLY A 85 2.54 -6.07 6.14
C GLY A 85 1.66 -4.89 6.53
N LEU A 86 0.55 -5.15 7.22
CA LEU A 86 -0.35 -4.12 7.71
C LEU A 86 0.31 -3.22 8.75
N ALA A 87 0.96 -3.79 9.77
CA ALA A 87 1.67 -3.03 10.79
C ALA A 87 2.76 -2.14 10.20
N LEU A 88 3.53 -2.65 9.23
CA LEU A 88 4.56 -1.87 8.55
C LEU A 88 3.93 -0.72 7.73
N ALA A 89 2.86 -0.99 6.97
CA ALA A 89 2.22 0.01 6.15
C ALA A 89 1.60 1.15 6.99
N GLU A 90 0.96 0.81 8.11
CA GLU A 90 0.40 1.80 9.05
C GLU A 90 1.50 2.64 9.71
N ALA A 91 2.61 2.01 10.13
CA ALA A 91 3.74 2.75 10.73
C ALA A 91 4.42 3.70 9.73
N VAL A 92 4.52 3.32 8.46
CA VAL A 92 5.05 4.21 7.41
C VAL A 92 4.07 5.36 7.14
N LEU A 93 2.76 5.10 7.13
CA LEU A 93 1.74 6.12 6.92
C LEU A 93 1.77 7.16 8.04
N GLU A 94 1.81 6.73 9.30
CA GLU A 94 1.94 7.61 10.46
C GLU A 94 3.23 8.46 10.38
N GLY A 95 4.34 7.86 9.97
CA GLY A 95 5.61 8.58 9.78
C GLY A 95 5.55 9.65 8.67
N LEU A 96 4.71 9.47 7.64
CA LEU A 96 4.50 10.47 6.59
C LEU A 96 3.58 11.61 7.05
N GLU A 97 2.55 11.32 7.85
CA GLU A 97 1.65 12.32 8.42
C GLU A 97 2.36 13.28 9.40
N GLN A 98 3.46 12.82 10.02
CA GLN A 98 4.25 13.58 10.99
C GLN A 98 5.44 14.36 10.38
N ALA A 99 5.73 14.19 9.09
CA ALA A 99 6.93 14.74 8.41
C ALA A 99 6.71 16.10 7.73
#